data_AF-A0A3A4A356-F1
#
_entry.id   AF-A0A3A4A356-F1
#
_cell.length_a   1.000
_cell.length_b   1.000
_cell.length_c   1.000
_cell.angle_alpha   90.00
_cell.angle_beta   90.00
_cell.angle_gamma   90.00
#
_symmetry.space_group_name_H-M   'P 1'
#
loop_
_entity.id
_entity.type
_entity.pdbx_description
1 polymer ?
#
loop_
_entity_poly.entity_id
_entity_poly.type
_entity_poly.pdbx_seq_one_letter_code
_entity_poly.pdbx_strand_id
1 'polypeptide(L)'
;MPDIPPPSGPDRRDFLGAPLPYSPPHPITAHPLPRDGRRHVGQLEPLLVRQWPPGTRPSQPLVDAVDRLAELPAHLTHLLAGHLRAIYVGPGGVPELDGRQYLRGVPLDPARPEITWDLVAGCYGDGVIVVGDMPSHSCDVMLHEIGHALDHADGGGGMRSESDPDWRALHRMLRPALPPRYHHPRELFAEAFAACAAGEAEELMRLCDRDARRAEMLWVWFYSQYGVGTAVGR
;
A
#
# COMPACT_ATOMS: atom_id res chain seq x y z
N MET A 1 -7.44 8.92 4.92
CA MET A 1 -7.28 9.43 3.55
C MET A 1 -8.55 10.15 3.14
N PRO A 2 -8.47 11.36 2.57
CA PRO A 2 -9.61 11.91 1.82
C PRO A 2 -9.97 10.92 0.70
N ASP A 3 -11.26 10.70 0.47
CA ASP A 3 -11.70 9.84 -0.62
C ASP A 3 -11.15 10.41 -1.94
N ILE A 4 -10.49 9.54 -2.72
CA ILE A 4 -9.98 9.91 -4.04
C ILE A 4 -11.20 10.26 -4.89
N PRO A 5 -11.33 11.49 -5.42
CA PRO A 5 -12.40 11.78 -6.35
C PRO A 5 -12.25 10.86 -7.56
N PRO A 6 -13.35 10.20 -8.00
CA PRO A 6 -13.29 9.19 -9.04
C PRO A 6 -12.69 9.82 -10.30
N PRO A 7 -11.84 9.10 -11.05
CA PRO A 7 -11.29 9.62 -12.28
C PRO A 7 -12.44 9.96 -13.24
N SER A 8 -12.45 11.19 -13.75
CA SER A 8 -13.26 11.55 -14.91
C SER A 8 -12.56 11.03 -16.18
N GLY A 9 -12.49 9.71 -16.37
CA GLY A 9 -11.77 9.13 -17.52
C GLY A 9 -11.55 7.61 -17.44
N PRO A 10 -11.25 6.96 -18.57
CA PRO A 10 -11.67 5.58 -18.86
C PRO A 10 -10.81 4.48 -18.22
N ASP A 11 -11.18 3.21 -18.50
CA ASP A 11 -10.61 1.97 -17.97
C ASP A 11 -9.16 1.73 -18.42
N ARG A 12 -8.46 0.81 -17.73
CA ARG A 12 -7.03 0.47 -17.84
C ARG A 12 -6.49 0.26 -19.27
N ARG A 13 -7.36 -0.02 -20.25
CA ARG A 13 -7.02 -0.25 -21.65
C ARG A 13 -6.74 1.03 -22.43
N ASP A 14 -7.15 2.19 -21.91
CA ASP A 14 -7.07 3.46 -22.63
C ASP A 14 -5.80 4.28 -22.28
N PHE A 15 -5.04 3.85 -21.26
CA PHE A 15 -3.82 4.55 -20.80
C PHE A 15 -2.53 4.13 -21.52
N LEU A 16 -2.56 3.08 -22.34
CA LEU A 16 -1.40 2.66 -23.13
C LEU A 16 -1.12 3.55 -24.36
N GLY A 17 -1.87 4.66 -24.53
CA GLY A 17 -1.77 5.55 -25.69
C GLY A 17 -0.60 6.54 -25.67
N ALA A 18 0.00 6.81 -24.51
CA ALA A 18 1.25 7.56 -24.40
C ALA A 18 2.41 6.61 -24.08
N PRO A 19 3.55 6.68 -24.80
CA PRO A 19 4.69 5.82 -24.56
C PRO A 19 5.44 6.33 -23.33
N LEU A 20 4.85 6.17 -22.14
CA LEU A 20 5.62 6.30 -20.92
C LEU A 20 6.58 5.12 -20.83
N PRO A 21 7.79 5.35 -20.34
CA PRO A 21 8.81 4.31 -20.35
C PRO A 21 8.46 3.27 -19.28
N TYR A 22 8.07 2.06 -19.71
CA TYR A 22 7.76 0.96 -18.81
C TYR A 22 8.87 -0.10 -18.80
N SER A 23 9.18 -0.61 -17.62
CA SER A 23 10.14 -1.70 -17.47
C SER A 23 9.44 -3.06 -17.37
N PRO A 24 9.74 -4.02 -18.27
CA PRO A 24 9.17 -5.36 -18.17
C PRO A 24 9.78 -6.12 -16.99
N PRO A 25 9.07 -7.10 -16.40
CA PRO A 25 9.67 -7.96 -15.38
C PRO A 25 10.85 -8.76 -15.94
N HIS A 26 11.71 -9.20 -15.04
CA HIS A 26 12.61 -10.31 -15.31
C HIS A 26 11.83 -11.63 -15.36
N PRO A 27 12.40 -12.70 -15.95
CA PRO A 27 11.84 -14.05 -15.81
C PRO A 27 11.62 -14.41 -14.33
N ILE A 28 10.61 -15.24 -14.04
CA ILE A 28 10.26 -15.60 -12.65
C ILE A 28 11.43 -16.25 -11.86
N THR A 29 12.37 -16.88 -12.56
CA THR A 29 13.55 -17.54 -11.98
C THR A 29 14.74 -16.60 -11.81
N ALA A 30 14.65 -15.35 -12.27
CA ALA A 30 15.75 -14.42 -12.24
C ALA A 30 15.73 -13.57 -10.96
N HIS A 31 16.87 -13.56 -10.27
CA HIS A 31 17.08 -12.79 -9.05
C HIS A 31 18.38 -12.00 -9.19
N PRO A 32 18.39 -10.94 -10.02
CA PRO A 32 19.60 -10.14 -10.22
C PRO A 32 20.07 -9.52 -8.90
N LEU A 33 21.39 -9.52 -8.70
CA LEU A 33 22.04 -8.80 -7.61
C LEU A 33 22.97 -7.74 -8.22
N PRO A 34 22.83 -6.46 -7.87
CA PRO A 34 21.81 -5.94 -6.93
C PRO A 34 20.41 -5.94 -7.57
N ARG A 35 19.37 -6.01 -6.72
CA ARG A 35 17.96 -5.92 -7.18
C ARG A 35 17.74 -4.60 -7.93
N ASP A 36 16.88 -4.62 -8.95
CA ASP A 36 16.68 -3.51 -9.89
C ASP A 36 15.20 -3.14 -10.11
N GLY A 37 14.31 -3.59 -9.20
CA GLY A 37 12.87 -3.31 -9.25
C GLY A 37 12.11 -4.10 -10.31
N ARG A 38 12.75 -5.07 -10.99
CA ARG A 38 12.12 -5.87 -12.05
C ARG A 38 11.82 -7.31 -11.62
N ARG A 39 11.90 -7.63 -10.32
CA ARG A 39 11.51 -8.95 -9.80
C ARG A 39 10.06 -9.26 -10.21
N HIS A 40 9.84 -10.49 -10.66
CA HIS A 40 8.50 -10.96 -11.04
C HIS A 40 7.62 -11.11 -9.79
N VAL A 41 6.40 -10.56 -9.80
CA VAL A 41 5.49 -10.51 -8.64
C VAL A 41 4.37 -11.56 -8.69
N GLY A 42 4.51 -12.55 -9.55
CA GLY A 42 3.63 -13.73 -9.59
C GLY A 42 2.26 -13.40 -10.19
N GLN A 43 1.18 -13.72 -9.47
CA GLN A 43 -0.19 -13.52 -9.96
C GLN A 43 -0.56 -12.04 -10.15
N LEU A 44 0.16 -11.13 -9.47
CA LEU A 44 -0.04 -9.69 -9.60
C LEU A 44 0.68 -9.09 -10.81
N GLU A 45 1.52 -9.86 -11.52
CA GLU A 45 2.34 -9.33 -12.62
C GLU A 45 1.49 -8.71 -13.74
N PRO A 46 0.34 -9.29 -14.16
CA PRO A 46 -0.55 -8.64 -15.14
C PRO A 46 -1.17 -7.33 -14.64
N LEU A 47 -1.13 -7.07 -13.33
CA LEU A 47 -1.67 -5.85 -12.69
C LEU A 47 -0.62 -4.75 -12.54
N LEU A 48 0.66 -5.11 -12.50
CA LEU A 48 1.76 -4.19 -12.20
C LEU A 48 2.29 -3.45 -13.42
N VAL A 49 2.40 -2.13 -13.29
CA VAL A 49 3.02 -1.21 -14.25
C VAL A 49 4.21 -0.53 -13.58
N ARG A 50 5.41 -0.82 -14.08
CA ARG A 50 6.68 -0.24 -13.61
C ARG A 50 7.03 0.96 -14.48
N GLN A 51 6.76 2.18 -14.02
CA GLN A 51 6.89 3.43 -14.77
C GLN A 51 8.32 4.01 -14.72
N TRP A 52 9.28 3.26 -15.24
CA TRP A 52 10.63 3.75 -15.51
C TRP A 52 11.24 3.06 -16.74
N PRO A 53 12.19 3.71 -17.45
CA PRO A 53 12.78 3.14 -18.66
C PRO A 53 13.52 1.82 -18.42
N PRO A 54 13.43 0.88 -19.38
CA PRO A 54 14.29 -0.30 -19.37
C PRO A 54 15.76 0.10 -19.30
N GLY A 55 16.51 -0.50 -18.37
CA GLY A 55 17.93 -0.19 -18.15
C GLY A 55 18.19 0.95 -17.19
N THR A 56 17.15 1.68 -16.75
CA THR A 56 17.26 2.62 -15.63
C THR A 56 17.06 1.86 -14.32
N ARG A 57 17.94 2.12 -13.34
CA ARG A 57 17.76 1.64 -11.97
C ARG A 57 16.84 2.61 -11.22
N PRO A 58 15.67 2.17 -10.72
CA PRO A 58 14.81 3.01 -9.91
C PRO A 58 15.40 3.25 -8.52
N SER A 59 14.81 4.18 -7.76
CA SER A 59 15.20 4.44 -6.36
C SER A 59 14.92 3.21 -5.47
N GLN A 60 15.63 3.09 -4.34
CA GLN A 60 15.49 1.95 -3.44
C GLN A 60 14.04 1.73 -2.96
N PRO A 61 13.25 2.77 -2.60
CA PRO A 61 11.84 2.58 -2.22
C PRO A 61 10.99 1.91 -3.30
N LEU A 62 11.25 2.16 -4.59
CA LEU A 62 10.52 1.52 -5.69
C LEU A 62 10.97 0.07 -5.90
N VAL A 63 12.25 -0.23 -5.67
CA VAL A 63 12.75 -1.61 -5.65
C VAL A 63 12.06 -2.38 -4.52
N ASP A 64 12.04 -1.81 -3.32
CA ASP A 64 11.42 -2.40 -2.14
C ASP A 64 9.92 -2.64 -2.37
N ALA A 65 9.20 -1.67 -2.95
CA ALA A 65 7.79 -1.81 -3.30
C ALA A 65 7.52 -3.04 -4.20
N VAL A 66 8.33 -3.25 -5.23
CA VAL A 66 8.20 -4.43 -6.10
C VAL A 66 8.57 -5.71 -5.35
N ASP A 67 9.58 -5.66 -4.49
CA ASP A 67 9.97 -6.81 -3.66
C ASP A 67 8.89 -7.21 -2.66
N ARG A 68 8.20 -6.25 -2.03
CA ARG A 68 7.07 -6.51 -1.13
C ARG A 68 5.95 -7.26 -1.86
N LEU A 69 5.59 -6.82 -3.07
CA LEU A 69 4.60 -7.53 -3.89
C LEU A 69 5.03 -8.98 -4.19
N ALA A 70 6.32 -9.20 -4.47
CA ALA A 70 6.86 -10.53 -4.75
C ALA A 70 7.01 -11.42 -3.50
N GLU A 71 6.97 -10.85 -2.30
CA GLU A 71 7.12 -11.54 -1.01
C GLU A 71 5.78 -11.81 -0.31
N LEU A 72 4.68 -11.25 -0.83
CA LEU A 72 3.35 -11.49 -0.28
C LEU A 72 2.99 -12.98 -0.28
N PRO A 73 2.31 -13.47 0.78
CA PRO A 73 1.72 -14.80 0.80
C PRO A 73 0.77 -15.03 -0.39
N ALA A 74 0.80 -16.26 -0.93
CA ALA A 74 0.08 -16.61 -2.15
C ALA A 74 -1.43 -16.34 -2.06
N HIS A 75 -2.07 -16.61 -0.92
CA HIS A 75 -3.50 -16.35 -0.74
C HIS A 75 -3.84 -14.84 -0.79
N LEU A 76 -2.95 -13.97 -0.31
CA LEU A 76 -3.13 -12.52 -0.41
C LEU A 76 -2.97 -12.06 -1.86
N THR A 77 -1.97 -12.57 -2.58
CA THR A 77 -1.81 -12.22 -4.01
C THR A 77 -3.02 -12.68 -4.83
N HIS A 78 -3.65 -13.79 -4.47
CA HIS A 78 -4.86 -14.28 -5.13
C HIS A 78 -6.07 -13.37 -4.85
N LEU A 79 -6.28 -13.00 -3.58
CA LEU A 79 -7.35 -12.08 -3.19
C LEU A 79 -7.18 -10.72 -3.87
N LEU A 80 -5.97 -10.17 -3.83
CA LEU A 80 -5.64 -8.90 -4.49
C LEU A 80 -5.82 -8.99 -6.01
N ALA A 81 -5.44 -10.09 -6.65
CA ALA A 81 -5.63 -10.26 -8.09
C ALA A 81 -7.11 -10.26 -8.52
N GLY A 82 -8.01 -10.75 -7.65
CA GLY A 82 -9.46 -10.71 -7.88
C GLY A 82 -10.11 -9.35 -7.61
N HIS A 83 -9.45 -8.49 -6.84
CA HIS A 83 -9.97 -7.19 -6.39
C HIS A 83 -9.39 -6.00 -7.16
N LEU A 84 -8.09 -6.05 -7.46
CA LEU A 84 -7.36 -4.95 -8.06
C LEU A 84 -7.53 -4.91 -9.58
N ARG A 85 -7.68 -3.69 -10.09
CA ARG A 85 -7.62 -3.37 -11.50
C ARG A 85 -6.20 -3.09 -11.95
N ALA A 86 -5.39 -2.39 -11.16
CA ALA A 86 -4.02 -2.01 -11.53
C ALA A 86 -3.14 -1.70 -10.30
N ILE A 87 -1.82 -1.79 -10.49
CA ILE A 87 -0.80 -1.32 -9.56
C ILE A 87 0.20 -0.49 -10.36
N TYR A 88 0.40 0.77 -10.02
CA TYR A 88 1.39 1.65 -10.65
C TYR A 88 2.52 1.93 -9.67
N VAL A 89 3.77 1.71 -10.10
CA VAL A 89 4.96 2.00 -9.31
C VAL A 89 5.91 2.84 -10.16
N GLY A 90 6.39 3.96 -9.65
CA GLY A 90 7.28 4.86 -10.40
C GLY A 90 7.79 6.03 -9.57
N PRO A 91 8.67 6.88 -10.14
CA PRO A 91 9.24 8.02 -9.42
C PRO A 91 8.22 9.15 -9.19
N GLY A 92 8.46 9.95 -8.16
CA GLY A 92 7.64 11.11 -7.81
C GLY A 92 6.49 10.78 -6.86
N GLY A 93 5.55 11.72 -6.74
CA GLY A 93 4.31 11.53 -5.98
C GLY A 93 3.20 10.92 -6.82
N VAL A 94 2.06 10.61 -6.19
CA VAL A 94 0.87 10.04 -6.84
C VAL A 94 0.50 10.72 -8.18
N PRO A 95 0.50 12.06 -8.32
CA PRO A 95 0.12 12.72 -9.58
C PRO A 95 1.09 12.51 -10.76
N GLU A 96 2.31 12.04 -10.51
CA GLU A 96 3.29 11.71 -11.56
C GLU A 96 3.06 10.34 -12.17
N LEU A 97 2.18 9.54 -11.56
CA LEU A 97 1.89 8.18 -11.96
C LEU A 97 0.61 8.08 -12.78
N ASP A 98 0.49 7.02 -13.55
CA ASP A 98 -0.51 6.95 -14.62
C ASP A 98 -1.95 7.00 -14.12
N GLY A 99 -2.75 7.80 -14.84
CA GLY A 99 -4.15 8.03 -14.53
C GLY A 99 -4.39 8.93 -13.32
N ARG A 100 -3.36 9.56 -12.74
CA ARG A 100 -3.45 10.41 -11.53
C ARG A 100 -3.07 11.87 -11.76
N GLN A 101 -2.77 12.27 -12.99
CA GLN A 101 -2.33 13.64 -13.32
C GLN A 101 -3.35 14.72 -12.94
N TYR A 102 -4.64 14.37 -12.86
CA TYR A 102 -5.72 15.26 -12.43
C TYR A 102 -5.61 15.70 -10.95
N LEU A 103 -4.79 15.02 -10.15
CA LEU A 103 -4.52 15.36 -8.75
C LEU A 103 -3.37 16.37 -8.59
N ARG A 104 -2.68 16.75 -9.66
CA ARG A 104 -1.56 17.69 -9.60
C ARG A 104 -2.00 19.04 -9.02
N GLY A 105 -1.32 19.51 -7.97
CA GLY A 105 -1.64 20.75 -7.27
C GLY A 105 -2.96 20.74 -6.49
N VAL A 106 -3.66 19.58 -6.41
CA VAL A 106 -4.90 19.47 -5.66
C VAL A 106 -4.57 19.32 -4.17
N PRO A 107 -5.15 20.12 -3.27
CA PRO A 107 -5.00 19.95 -1.83
C PRO A 107 -5.52 18.60 -1.33
N LEU A 108 -4.82 17.99 -0.37
CA LEU A 108 -5.35 16.84 0.37
C LEU A 108 -6.49 17.23 1.30
N ASP A 109 -6.37 18.39 1.91
CA ASP A 109 -7.38 18.98 2.78
C ASP A 109 -7.64 20.41 2.28
N PRO A 110 -8.89 20.74 1.86
CA PRO A 110 -9.23 22.10 1.46
C PRO A 110 -8.93 23.15 2.54
N ALA A 111 -8.87 22.76 3.82
CA ALA A 111 -8.49 23.64 4.93
C ALA A 111 -6.97 23.86 5.05
N ARG A 112 -6.15 23.06 4.35
CA ARG A 112 -4.68 23.13 4.31
C ARG A 112 -4.18 23.06 2.86
N PRO A 113 -4.42 24.11 2.06
CA PRO A 113 -4.16 24.10 0.62
C PRO A 113 -2.69 23.91 0.25
N GLU A 114 -1.76 24.14 1.18
CA GLU A 114 -0.32 23.95 1.00
C GLU A 114 0.12 22.47 0.98
N ILE A 115 -0.70 21.56 1.49
CA ILE A 115 -0.40 20.12 1.49
C ILE A 115 -1.18 19.48 0.34
N THR A 116 -0.50 19.26 -0.78
CA THR A 116 -1.11 18.73 -2.00
C THR A 116 -0.82 17.24 -2.22
N TRP A 117 -1.58 16.63 -3.13
CA TRP A 117 -1.35 15.27 -3.60
C TRP A 117 0.04 15.04 -4.19
N ASP A 118 0.74 16.10 -4.64
CA ASP A 118 2.10 16.01 -5.18
C ASP A 118 3.12 15.48 -4.15
N LEU A 119 2.80 15.61 -2.85
CA LEU A 119 3.63 15.11 -1.75
C LEU A 119 3.26 13.69 -1.30
N VAL A 120 2.22 13.09 -1.87
CA VAL A 120 1.73 11.79 -1.44
C VAL A 120 2.53 10.67 -2.10
N ALA A 121 3.14 9.84 -1.26
CA ALA A 121 3.97 8.72 -1.68
C ALA A 121 3.16 7.51 -2.18
N GLY A 122 1.90 7.37 -1.80
CA GLY A 122 1.09 6.25 -2.24
C GLY A 122 -0.40 6.48 -2.01
N CYS A 123 -1.21 5.78 -2.79
CA CYS A 123 -2.64 5.75 -2.56
C CYS A 123 -3.28 4.47 -3.10
N TYR A 124 -4.40 4.11 -2.46
CA TYR A 124 -5.32 3.10 -2.93
C TYR A 124 -6.71 3.73 -3.15
N GLY A 125 -7.32 3.45 -4.31
CA GLY A 125 -8.72 3.79 -4.59
C GLY A 125 -9.22 3.19 -5.90
N ASP A 126 -10.51 2.86 -5.96
CA ASP A 126 -11.18 2.27 -7.12
C ASP A 126 -10.49 1.02 -7.69
N GLY A 127 -9.94 0.19 -6.79
CA GLY A 127 -9.20 -1.02 -7.15
C GLY A 127 -7.81 -0.75 -7.74
N VAL A 128 -7.26 0.45 -7.57
CA VAL A 128 -5.94 0.80 -8.09
C VAL A 128 -5.01 1.21 -6.95
N ILE A 129 -3.83 0.57 -6.89
CA ILE A 129 -2.72 0.98 -6.05
C ILE A 129 -1.76 1.85 -6.86
N VAL A 130 -1.27 2.92 -6.27
CA VAL A 130 -0.26 3.82 -6.84
C VAL A 130 0.82 4.04 -5.79
N VAL A 131 2.09 3.81 -6.13
CA VAL A 131 3.22 3.99 -5.20
C VAL A 131 4.36 4.72 -5.90
N GLY A 132 4.68 5.88 -5.34
CA GLY A 132 5.77 6.76 -5.66
C GLY A 132 7.00 6.55 -4.77
N ASP A 133 7.99 7.44 -4.88
CA ASP A 133 9.19 7.47 -4.04
C ASP A 133 9.32 8.73 -3.18
N MET A 134 8.24 9.48 -3.04
CA MET A 134 8.16 10.57 -2.06
C MET A 134 8.32 10.05 -0.63
N PRO A 135 8.91 10.85 0.29
CA PRO A 135 8.93 10.50 1.70
C PRO A 135 7.52 10.26 2.27
N SER A 136 7.39 9.26 3.13
CA SER A 136 6.13 8.91 3.79
C SER A 136 6.32 8.73 5.28
N HIS A 137 5.24 8.92 6.04
CA HIS A 137 5.18 8.56 7.45
C HIS A 137 4.79 7.10 7.68
N SER A 138 4.48 6.33 6.63
CA SER A 138 4.27 4.90 6.76
C SER A 138 5.61 4.16 6.90
N CYS A 139 5.64 3.07 7.65
CA CYS A 139 6.80 2.18 7.71
C CYS A 139 7.08 1.48 6.38
N ASP A 140 6.06 1.22 5.57
CA ASP A 140 6.19 0.65 4.23
C ASP A 140 4.98 1.06 3.37
N VAL A 141 5.20 1.94 2.39
CA VAL A 141 4.12 2.53 1.58
C VAL A 141 3.38 1.47 0.78
N MET A 142 4.09 0.52 0.17
CA MET A 142 3.45 -0.51 -0.64
C MET A 142 2.55 -1.41 0.24
N LEU A 143 3.07 -1.86 1.39
CA LEU A 143 2.27 -2.68 2.28
C LEU A 143 1.11 -1.90 2.92
N HIS A 144 1.27 -0.61 3.17
CA HIS A 144 0.17 0.25 3.64
C HIS A 144 -0.98 0.31 2.62
N GLU A 145 -0.66 0.58 1.35
CA GLU A 145 -1.69 0.61 0.29
C GLU A 145 -2.30 -0.77 0.03
N ILE A 146 -1.54 -1.85 0.17
CA ILE A 146 -2.08 -3.22 0.18
C ILE A 146 -3.04 -3.40 1.36
N GLY A 147 -2.71 -2.88 2.54
CA GLY A 147 -3.59 -2.90 3.70
C GLY A 147 -4.94 -2.25 3.40
N HIS A 148 -4.97 -1.08 2.77
CA HIS A 148 -6.21 -0.47 2.28
C HIS A 148 -6.94 -1.32 1.23
N ALA A 149 -6.22 -1.93 0.30
CA ALA A 149 -6.81 -2.80 -0.71
C ALA A 149 -7.48 -4.04 -0.10
N LEU A 150 -6.82 -4.69 0.86
CA LEU A 150 -7.35 -5.85 1.60
C LEU A 150 -8.55 -5.45 2.46
N ASP A 151 -8.46 -4.31 3.14
CA ASP A 151 -9.55 -3.73 3.93
C ASP A 151 -10.84 -3.57 3.10
N HIS A 152 -10.69 -3.08 1.87
CA HIS A 152 -11.81 -2.95 0.93
C HIS A 152 -12.26 -4.31 0.36
N ALA A 153 -11.33 -5.19 0.00
CA ALA A 153 -11.65 -6.50 -0.59
C ALA A 153 -12.53 -7.35 0.34
N ASP A 154 -12.19 -7.36 1.63
CA ASP A 154 -12.93 -8.13 2.64
C ASP A 154 -14.17 -7.41 3.17
N GLY A 155 -14.32 -6.11 2.89
CA GLY A 155 -15.41 -5.30 3.43
C GLY A 155 -16.76 -5.47 2.72
N GLY A 156 -16.84 -6.30 1.67
CA GLY A 156 -18.10 -6.68 1.03
C GLY A 156 -18.88 -5.52 0.39
N GLY A 157 -18.17 -4.54 -0.19
CA GLY A 157 -18.74 -3.31 -0.74
C GLY A 157 -18.56 -2.07 0.14
N GLY A 158 -17.96 -2.23 1.32
CA GLY A 158 -17.43 -1.16 2.17
C GLY A 158 -16.02 -1.50 2.66
N MET A 159 -15.60 -0.88 3.76
CA MET A 159 -14.30 -1.16 4.38
C MET A 159 -14.50 -2.10 5.56
N ARG A 160 -13.74 -3.20 5.62
CA ARG A 160 -13.81 -4.18 6.71
C ARG A 160 -13.53 -3.52 8.06
N SER A 161 -12.56 -2.62 8.12
CA SER A 161 -12.17 -1.86 9.31
C SER A 161 -13.30 -0.99 9.86
N GLU A 162 -14.33 -0.71 9.06
CA GLU A 162 -15.51 0.03 9.48
C GLU A 162 -16.69 -0.89 9.80
N SER A 163 -16.75 -2.10 9.25
CA SER A 163 -17.88 -3.02 9.40
C SER A 163 -17.65 -4.15 10.41
N ASP A 164 -16.41 -4.63 10.53
CA ASP A 164 -15.99 -5.75 11.38
C ASP A 164 -16.07 -5.37 12.87
N PRO A 165 -16.92 -6.04 13.66
CA PRO A 165 -17.11 -5.70 15.07
C PRO A 165 -15.87 -5.94 15.93
N ASP A 166 -15.05 -6.94 15.61
CA ASP A 166 -13.87 -7.30 16.39
C ASP A 166 -12.77 -6.27 16.15
N TRP A 167 -12.54 -5.89 14.89
CA TRP A 167 -11.63 -4.81 14.57
C TRP A 167 -12.06 -3.48 15.21
N ARG A 168 -13.35 -3.11 15.13
CA ARG A 168 -13.84 -1.89 15.77
C ARG A 168 -13.68 -1.91 17.29
N ALA A 169 -13.82 -3.06 17.94
CA ALA A 169 -13.56 -3.19 19.37
C ALA A 169 -12.08 -2.96 19.69
N LEU A 170 -11.19 -3.60 18.93
CA LEU A 170 -9.74 -3.41 19.04
C LEU A 170 -9.33 -1.96 18.80
N HIS A 171 -9.80 -1.34 17.72
CA HIS A 171 -9.54 0.07 17.39
C HIS A 171 -9.99 1.02 18.51
N ARG A 172 -11.21 0.85 19.04
CA ARG A 172 -11.71 1.69 20.15
C ARG A 172 -10.85 1.59 21.41
N MET A 173 -10.33 0.41 21.70
CA MET A 173 -9.45 0.19 22.85
C MET A 173 -8.08 0.83 22.64
N LEU A 174 -7.53 0.79 21.42
CA LEU A 174 -6.21 1.36 21.09
C LEU A 174 -6.25 2.89 20.93
N ARG A 175 -7.35 3.43 20.38
CA ARG A 175 -7.48 4.84 19.96
C ARG A 175 -6.97 5.89 20.95
N PRO A 176 -7.19 5.79 22.28
CA PRO A 176 -6.69 6.79 23.22
C PRO A 176 -5.17 6.98 23.24
N ALA A 177 -4.41 5.96 22.82
CA ALA A 177 -2.95 5.99 22.77
C ALA A 177 -2.39 6.20 21.35
N LEU A 178 -3.25 6.22 20.33
CA LEU A 178 -2.81 6.35 18.95
C LEU A 178 -2.53 7.81 18.58
N PRO A 179 -1.50 8.06 17.75
CA PRO A 179 -1.34 9.33 17.05
C PRO A 179 -2.61 9.74 16.29
N PRO A 180 -2.94 11.04 16.18
CA PRO A 180 -4.18 11.52 15.55
C PRO A 180 -4.48 10.93 14.17
N ARG A 181 -3.44 10.69 13.34
CA ARG A 181 -3.61 10.10 12.00
C ARG A 181 -4.25 8.71 11.99
N TYR A 182 -4.11 7.95 13.08
CA TYR A 182 -4.67 6.59 13.21
C TYR A 182 -5.97 6.57 14.04
N HIS A 183 -6.55 7.74 14.34
CA HIS A 183 -7.87 7.80 14.97
C HIS A 183 -8.97 7.31 14.04
N HIS A 184 -8.71 7.28 12.73
CA HIS A 184 -9.58 6.63 11.75
C HIS A 184 -9.25 5.13 11.65
N PRO A 185 -10.23 4.21 11.72
CA PRO A 185 -9.97 2.76 11.73
C PRO A 185 -9.24 2.25 10.48
N ARG A 186 -9.60 2.75 9.29
CA ARG A 186 -8.92 2.44 8.02
C ARG A 186 -7.40 2.68 8.04
N GLU A 187 -6.98 3.82 8.59
CA GLU A 187 -5.57 4.21 8.62
C GLU A 187 -4.77 3.36 9.61
N LEU A 188 -5.35 3.06 10.77
CA LEU A 188 -4.72 2.13 11.70
C LEU A 188 -4.59 0.74 11.07
N PHE A 189 -5.64 0.29 10.37
CA PHE A 189 -5.67 -1.02 9.73
C PHE A 189 -4.52 -1.15 8.72
N ALA A 190 -4.40 -0.20 7.79
CA ALA A 190 -3.37 -0.21 6.77
C ALA A 190 -1.95 -0.18 7.35
N GLU A 191 -1.71 0.70 8.32
CA GLU A 191 -0.38 0.81 8.93
C GLU A 191 -0.02 -0.40 9.79
N ALA A 192 -0.97 -0.93 10.56
CA ALA A 192 -0.73 -2.12 11.37
C ALA A 192 -0.52 -3.37 10.49
N PHE A 193 -1.25 -3.49 9.37
CA PHE A 193 -0.97 -4.50 8.35
C PHE A 193 0.46 -4.35 7.83
N ALA A 194 0.87 -3.13 7.44
CA ALA A 194 2.19 -2.87 6.91
C ALA A 194 3.31 -3.29 7.88
N ALA A 195 3.21 -2.89 9.15
CA ALA A 195 4.18 -3.26 10.17
C ALA A 195 4.23 -4.79 10.39
N CYS A 196 3.08 -5.46 10.44
CA CYS A 196 3.02 -6.92 10.61
C CYS A 196 3.60 -7.67 9.40
N ALA A 197 3.24 -7.25 8.18
CA ALA A 197 3.70 -7.89 6.95
C ALA A 197 5.19 -7.64 6.66
N ALA A 198 5.72 -6.47 7.04
CA ALA A 198 7.13 -6.16 6.93
C ALA A 198 7.99 -6.86 8.01
N GLY A 199 7.37 -7.35 9.10
CA GLY A 199 8.09 -7.92 10.25
C GLY A 199 8.70 -6.85 11.17
N GLU A 200 8.20 -5.61 11.10
CA GLU A 200 8.75 -4.45 11.82
C GLU A 200 8.14 -4.34 13.22
N ALA A 201 8.61 -5.20 14.13
CA ALA A 201 8.14 -5.24 15.52
C ALA A 201 8.32 -3.88 16.23
N GLU A 202 9.41 -3.16 15.95
CA GLU A 202 9.67 -1.86 16.55
C GLU A 202 8.68 -0.79 16.11
N GLU A 203 8.24 -0.82 14.84
CA GLU A 203 7.23 0.09 14.30
C GLU A 203 5.85 -0.21 14.88
N LEU A 204 5.50 -1.49 15.02
CA LEU A 204 4.26 -1.88 15.68
C LEU A 204 4.23 -1.44 17.15
N MET A 205 5.37 -1.56 17.85
CA MET A 205 5.55 -1.02 19.20
C MET A 205 5.42 0.50 19.22
N ARG A 206 6.04 1.21 18.27
CA ARG A 206 5.97 2.68 18.18
C ARG A 206 4.53 3.16 17.94
N LEU A 207 3.79 2.47 17.09
CA LEU A 207 2.36 2.74 16.82
C LEU A 207 1.51 2.62 18.10
N CYS A 208 1.89 1.72 19.00
CA CYS A 208 1.21 1.43 20.26
C CYS A 208 1.79 2.15 21.48
N ASP A 209 2.51 3.26 21.32
CA ASP A 209 3.18 4.01 22.41
C ASP A 209 4.08 3.11 23.28
N ARG A 210 4.80 2.19 22.62
CA ARG A 210 5.68 1.18 23.23
C ARG A 210 4.96 0.21 24.19
N ASP A 211 3.65 0.08 24.11
CA ASP A 211 2.89 -0.92 24.85
C ASP A 211 2.90 -2.29 24.13
N ALA A 212 3.67 -3.23 24.69
CA ALA A 212 3.84 -4.57 24.13
C ALA A 212 2.54 -5.37 24.02
N ARG A 213 1.60 -5.20 24.96
CA ARG A 213 0.34 -5.94 24.93
C ARG A 213 -0.53 -5.45 23.77
N ARG A 214 -0.56 -4.14 23.55
CA ARG A 214 -1.30 -3.55 22.42
C ARG A 214 -0.71 -3.94 21.07
N ALA A 215 0.62 -3.92 20.97
CA ALA A 215 1.31 -4.38 19.76
C ALA A 215 1.02 -5.87 19.49
N GLU A 216 1.09 -6.72 20.53
CA GLU A 216 0.75 -8.13 20.43
C GLU A 216 -0.69 -8.35 19.99
N MET A 217 -1.66 -7.56 20.48
CA MET A 217 -3.05 -7.67 20.05
C MET A 217 -3.25 -7.38 18.56
N LEU A 218 -2.57 -6.37 18.01
CA LEU A 218 -2.58 -6.11 16.56
C LEU A 218 -1.93 -7.26 15.80
N TRP A 219 -0.77 -7.73 16.26
CA TRP A 219 -0.05 -8.83 15.64
C TRP A 219 -0.90 -10.11 15.58
N VAL A 220 -1.49 -10.52 16.71
CA VAL A 220 -2.35 -11.72 16.78
C VAL A 220 -3.54 -11.57 15.85
N TRP A 221 -4.15 -10.38 15.80
CA TRP A 221 -5.27 -10.13 14.91
C TRP A 221 -4.86 -10.33 13.44
N PHE A 222 -3.82 -9.65 12.95
CA PHE A 222 -3.36 -9.78 11.56
C PHE A 222 -2.82 -11.18 11.22
N TYR A 223 -2.14 -11.83 12.15
CA TYR A 223 -1.72 -13.23 11.98
C TYR A 223 -2.93 -14.15 11.81
N SER A 224 -3.97 -13.99 12.65
CA SER A 224 -5.17 -14.82 12.58
C SER A 224 -5.98 -14.62 11.29
N GLN A 225 -5.99 -13.39 10.75
CA GLN A 225 -6.79 -13.04 9.57
C GLN A 225 -6.05 -13.29 8.25
N TYR A 226 -4.75 -12.97 8.20
CA TYR A 226 -3.99 -12.93 6.96
C TYR A 226 -2.72 -13.77 6.97
N GLY A 227 -2.35 -14.38 8.11
CA GLY A 227 -1.12 -15.16 8.24
C GLY A 227 0.15 -14.32 8.08
N VAL A 228 0.06 -13.01 8.34
CA VAL A 228 1.21 -12.08 8.30
C VAL A 228 1.73 -11.80 9.70
N GLY A 229 3.02 -11.52 9.78
CA GLY A 229 3.76 -11.45 11.04
C GLY A 229 4.28 -12.83 11.45
N THR A 230 5.60 -12.99 11.52
CA THR A 230 6.18 -14.11 12.26
C THR A 230 6.23 -13.72 13.73
N ALA A 231 6.03 -14.67 14.63
CA ALA A 231 6.07 -14.40 16.06
C ALA A 231 7.45 -13.81 16.38
N VAL A 232 7.48 -12.59 16.91
CA VAL A 232 8.70 -12.03 17.51
C VAL A 232 9.15 -13.05 18.55
N GLY A 233 10.43 -13.44 18.49
CA GLY A 233 11.00 -14.56 19.21
C GLY A 233 10.50 -14.71 20.65
N ARG A 234 10.18 -15.96 20.98
CA ARG A 234 10.46 -16.48 22.32
C ARG A 234 11.96 -16.47 22.56
#